data_AF-A0A959UV38-F1
#
_entry.id   AF-A0A959UV38-F1
#
_cell.length_a   1.000
_cell.length_b   1.000
_cell.length_c   1.000
_cell.angle_alpha   90.00
_cell.angle_beta   90.00
_cell.angle_gamma   90.00
#
_symmetry.space_group_name_H-M   'P 1'
#
loop_
_entity.id
_entity.type
_entity.pdbx_description
1 polymer ?
#
loop_
_entity_poly.entity_id
_entity_poly.type
_entity_poly.pdbx_seq_one_letter_code
_entity_poly.pdbx_strand_id
1 'polypeptide(L)' 'VRNFTHFGIFAELEEGVDGLIHISDLSWTKRIKHPSEFCNVGDDIDVVVLEVDKENRRLSLGHKQAEENP' A
#
# COMPACT_ATOMS: atom_id res chain seq x y z
N VAL A 1 7.46 3.26 -3.42
CA VAL A 1 6.16 3.36 -4.15
C VAL A 1 6.39 3.49 -5.65
N ARG A 2 5.59 2.82 -6.50
CA ARG A 2 5.78 2.83 -7.97
C ARG A 2 4.71 3.62 -8.73
N ASN A 3 3.43 3.49 -8.36
CA ASN A 3 2.34 4.24 -9.00
C ASN A 3 1.11 4.41 -8.10
N PHE A 4 0.23 5.33 -8.46
CA PHE A 4 -1.05 5.58 -7.79
C PHE A 4 -2.23 5.27 -8.69
N THR A 5 -3.31 4.78 -8.08
CA THR A 5 -4.62 4.66 -8.72
C THR A 5 -5.69 5.28 -7.82
N HIS A 6 -6.88 5.48 -8.36
CA HIS A 6 -8.00 6.04 -7.58
C HIS A 6 -8.41 5.14 -6.40
N PHE A 7 -8.10 3.84 -6.47
CA PHE A 7 -8.47 2.85 -5.46
C PHE A 7 -7.29 2.40 -4.60
N GLY A 8 -6.06 2.85 -4.85
CA GLY A 8 -4.91 2.40 -4.06
C GLY A 8 -3.54 2.85 -4.57
N ILE A 9 -2.50 2.25 -3.99
CA ILE A 9 -1.10 2.48 -4.26
C ILE A 9 -0.48 1.18 -4.72
N PHE A 10 0.28 1.23 -5.81
CA PHE A 10 1.12 0.12 -6.24
C PHE A 10 2.56 0.37 -5.79
N ALA A 11 3.09 -0.57 -5.01
CA ALA A 11 4.47 -0.62 -4.56
C ALA A 11 5.12 -1.89 -5.10
N GLU A 12 6.41 -1.83 -5.40
CA GLU A 12 7.19 -3.02 -5.76
C GLU A 12 8.11 -3.32 -4.58
N LEU A 13 8.03 -4.53 -4.03
CA LEU A 13 8.86 -4.93 -2.87
C LEU A 13 10.17 -5.55 -3.32
N GLU A 14 10.10 -6.41 -4.33
CA GLU A 14 11.23 -7.09 -4.97
C GLU A 14 10.94 -7.25 -6.46
N GLU A 15 11.95 -7.62 -7.27
CA GLU A 15 11.81 -7.72 -8.73
C GLU A 15 10.66 -8.66 -9.15
N GLY A 16 9.60 -8.04 -9.69
CA GLY A 16 8.38 -8.71 -10.14
C GLY A 16 7.43 -9.16 -9.01
N VAL A 17 7.60 -8.66 -7.79
CA VAL A 17 6.62 -8.80 -6.71
C VAL A 17 5.89 -7.48 -6.55
N ASP A 18 4.64 -7.46 -7.03
CA ASP A 18 3.79 -6.28 -6.97
C ASP A 18 2.97 -6.29 -5.67
N GLY A 19 3.05 -5.20 -4.92
CA GLY A 19 2.26 -4.90 -3.75
C GLY A 19 1.15 -3.90 -4.07
N LEU A 20 -0.07 -4.18 -3.60
CA LEU A 20 -1.21 -3.28 -3.69
C LEU A 20 -1.63 -2.86 -2.28
N ILE A 21 -1.62 -1.55 -2.02
CA ILE A 21 -2.21 -0.97 -0.81
C ILE A 21 -3.55 -0.35 -1.21
N HIS A 22 -4.65 -0.82 -0.64
CA HIS A 22 -5.96 -0.25 -0.94
C HIS A 22 -6.11 1.14 -0.30
N ILE A 23 -6.82 2.07 -0.93
CA ILE A 23 -7.01 3.43 -0.40
C ILE A 23 -7.71 3.42 0.97
N SER A 24 -8.56 2.41 1.23
CA SER A 24 -9.14 2.21 2.55
C SER A 24 -8.14 1.79 3.60
N ASP A 25 -6.98 1.25 3.21
CA ASP A 25 -5.94 0.73 4.10
C ASP A 25 -4.78 1.71 4.31
N LEU A 26 -4.90 2.93 3.77
CA LEU A 26 -3.89 3.98 3.95
C LEU A 26 -3.96 4.68 5.31
N SER A 27 -5.15 4.87 5.91
CA SER A 27 -5.25 5.51 7.23
C SER A 27 -6.57 5.20 7.91
N TRP A 28 -6.54 4.98 9.22
CA TRP A 28 -7.74 4.79 10.06
C TRP A 28 -8.48 6.10 10.32
N THR A 29 -7.73 7.19 10.48
CA THR A 29 -8.23 8.46 11.02
C THR A 29 -8.43 9.49 9.91
N LYS A 30 -7.60 9.44 8.86
CA LYS A 30 -7.62 10.41 7.78
C LYS A 30 -8.36 9.83 6.57
N ARG A 31 -9.42 10.52 6.14
CA ARG A 31 -10.12 10.17 4.90
C ARG A 31 -9.31 10.67 3.70
N ILE A 32 -8.54 9.78 3.10
CA ILE A 32 -7.70 10.09 1.95
C ILE A 32 -8.55 10.06 0.67
N LYS A 33 -8.58 11.17 -0.07
CA LYS A 33 -9.29 11.25 -1.36
C LYS A 33 -8.42 10.80 -2.53
N HIS A 34 -7.12 11.08 -2.46
CA HIS A 34 -6.16 10.66 -3.46
C HIS A 34 -4.87 10.17 -2.79
N PRO A 35 -4.28 9.04 -3.22
CA PRO A 35 -3.10 8.49 -2.56
C PRO A 35 -1.87 9.41 -2.61
N SER A 36 -1.82 10.34 -3.57
CA SER A 36 -0.75 11.35 -3.65
C SER A 36 -0.75 12.34 -2.47
N GLU A 37 -1.85 12.43 -1.70
CA GLU A 37 -1.88 13.23 -0.47
C GLU A 37 -1.25 12.50 0.72
N PHE A 38 -0.99 11.20 0.58
CA PHE A 38 -0.40 10.36 1.60
C PHE A 38 1.11 10.23 1.43
N CYS A 39 1.56 9.98 0.21
CA CYS A 39 2.95 9.76 -0.15
C CYS A 39 3.20 10.12 -1.62
N ASN A 40 4.46 10.18 -2.03
CA ASN A 40 4.85 10.41 -3.41
C ASN A 40 5.37 9.14 -4.10
N VAL A 41 5.38 9.15 -5.44
CA VAL A 41 6.04 8.08 -6.19
C VAL A 41 7.53 8.14 -5.88
N GLY A 42 8.12 6.98 -5.56
CA GLY A 42 9.50 6.88 -5.10
C GLY A 42 9.68 6.92 -3.59
N ASP A 43 8.66 7.30 -2.81
CA ASP A 43 8.77 7.27 -1.35
C ASP A 43 8.74 5.83 -0.80
N ASP A 44 9.47 5.63 0.28
CA ASP A 44 9.43 4.42 1.10
C ASP A 44 8.26 4.49 2.09
N ILE A 45 7.50 3.41 2.20
CA ILE A 45 6.34 3.31 3.10
C ILE A 45 6.39 1.98 3.81
N ASP A 46 6.22 2.03 5.14
CA ASP A 46 6.06 0.83 5.96
C ASP A 46 4.67 0.24 5.76
N VAL A 47 4.63 -1.07 5.48
CA VAL A 47 3.40 -1.78 5.17
C VAL A 47 3.46 -3.18 5.76
N VAL A 48 2.30 -3.71 6.12
CA VAL A 48 2.14 -5.10 6.54
C VAL A 48 1.51 -5.90 5.41
N VAL A 49 2.01 -7.11 5.19
CA VAL A 49 1.42 -8.06 4.25
C VAL A 49 0.14 -8.61 4.87
N LEU A 50 -1.00 -8.32 4.25
CA LEU A 50 -2.30 -8.83 4.65
C LEU A 50 -2.62 -10.15 3.96
N GLU A 51 -2.33 -10.22 2.66
CA GLU A 51 -2.63 -11.40 1.84
C GLU A 51 -1.53 -11.62 0.81
N VAL A 52 -1.27 -12.89 0.49
CA VAL A 52 -0.25 -13.32 -0.47
C VAL A 52 -0.92 -14.14 -1.57
N ASP A 53 -0.94 -13.62 -2.77
CA ASP A 53 -1.35 -14.34 -3.98
C ASP A 53 -0.11 -14.83 -4.72
N LYS A 54 0.23 -16.11 -4.49
CA LYS A 54 1.38 -16.77 -5.12
C LYS A 54 1.17 -17.07 -6.60
N GLU A 55 -0.09 -17.22 -7.04
CA GLU A 55 -0.41 -17.55 -8.42
C GLU A 55 -0.18 -16.32 -9.32
N ASN A 56 -0.60 -15.15 -8.85
CA ASN A 56 -0.45 -13.88 -9.57
C ASN A 56 0.81 -13.10 -9.17
N ARG A 57 1.62 -13.60 -8.23
CA ARG A 57 2.78 -12.91 -7.63
C ARG A 57 2.42 -11.52 -7.09
N ARG A 58 1.28 -11.42 -6.41
CA ARG A 58 0.77 -10.16 -5.85
C ARG A 58 0.63 -10.24 -4.35
N LEU A 59 0.89 -9.12 -3.70
CA LEU A 59 0.73 -8.95 -2.26
C LEU A 59 -0.32 -7.89 -1.99
N SER A 60 -1.31 -8.21 -1.17
CA SER A 60 -2.19 -7.20 -0.58
C SER A 60 -1.51 -6.65 0.68
N LEU A 61 -1.32 -5.34 0.69
CA LEU A 61 -0.57 -4.62 1.70
C LEU A 61 -1.51 -3.69 2.46
N GLY A 62 -1.25 -3.53 3.75
CA GLY A 62 -1.97 -2.62 4.63
C GLY A 62 -1.02 -1.68 5.35
N HIS A 63 -1.25 -0.38 5.22
CA HIS A 63 -0.47 0.62 5.96
C HIS A 63 -1.02 0.80 7.39
N LYS A 64 -2.34 0.78 7.51
CA LYS A 64 -3.09 0.79 8.78
C LYS A 64 -2.60 -0.17 9.86
N GLN A 65 -2.13 -1.34 9.45
CA GLN A 65 -1.68 -2.41 10.33
C GLN A 65 -0.18 -2.29 10.65
N ALA A 66 0.55 -1.48 9.88
CA ALA A 66 1.93 -1.10 10.16
C ALA A 66 2.02 0.03 11.19
N GLU A 67 1.01 0.91 11.26
CA GLU A 67 0.85 1.84 12.37
C GLU A 67 0.47 1.06 13.64
N GLU A 68 1.47 0.78 14.49
CA GLU A 68 1.26 0.14 15.78
C GLU A 68 0.35 0.99 16.68
N ASN A 69 -0.65 0.31 17.23
CA ASN A 69 -1.47 0.72 18.35
C ASN A 69 -0.56 1.19 19.51
N PRO A 70 -0.74 2.40 20.08
CA PRO A 70 -0.04 2.81 21.30
C PRO A 70 -0.38 1.94 22.52
#